data_AF-A0A552VE85-F1
#
_entry.id   AF-A0A552VE85-F1
#
_cell.length_a   1.000
_cell.length_b   1.000
_cell.length_c   1.000
_cell.angle_alpha   90.00
_cell.angle_beta   90.00
_cell.angle_gamma   90.00
#
_symmetry.space_group_name_H-M   'P 1'
#
loop_
_entity.id
_entity.type
_entity.pdbx_description
1 polymer ?
#
loop_
_entity_poly.entity_id
_entity_poly.type
_entity_poly.pdbx_seq_one_letter_code
_entity_poly.pdbx_strand_id
1 'polypeptide(L)'
;MYQLFAQKVYDSEQLRQTLSQDDAVISATDITKATGREDALAYKLVLNPEKLGINLNTITDGDLADDEETFLANMKISDDYAKKLCESLNVNYSLIEVFSARYDYESEEIGIVCLVSIMYIETARKKQKDLMKRLFANIE
;
A
#
# COMPACT_ATOMS: atom_id res chain seq x y z
N MET A 1 -8.54 -13.41 -6.11
CA MET A 1 -9.50 -13.80 -5.04
C MET A 1 -10.70 -12.89 -5.17
N TYR A 2 -11.92 -13.36 -4.93
CA TYR A 2 -13.10 -12.49 -5.03
C TYR A 2 -13.49 -11.95 -3.66
N GLN A 3 -13.76 -10.65 -3.58
CA GLN A 3 -14.27 -10.01 -2.38
C GLN A 3 -15.61 -9.34 -2.61
N LEU A 4 -16.49 -9.41 -1.61
CA LEU A 4 -17.85 -8.90 -1.68
C LEU A 4 -17.99 -7.61 -0.88
N PHE A 5 -18.29 -6.51 -1.57
CA PHE A 5 -18.50 -5.21 -0.96
C PHE A 5 -19.95 -4.81 -1.28
N ALA A 6 -20.80 -4.86 -0.25
CA ALA A 6 -22.26 -4.81 -0.41
C ALA A 6 -22.77 -5.87 -1.41
N GLN A 7 -23.13 -5.46 -2.63
CA GLN A 7 -23.63 -6.35 -3.70
C GLN A 7 -22.69 -6.42 -4.92
N LYS A 8 -21.48 -5.89 -4.80
CA LYS A 8 -20.48 -5.91 -5.87
C LYS A 8 -19.34 -6.86 -5.54
N VAL A 9 -18.98 -7.68 -6.52
CA VAL A 9 -17.84 -8.58 -6.46
C VAL A 9 -16.63 -7.91 -7.10
N TYR A 10 -15.51 -7.92 -6.39
CA TYR A 10 -14.23 -7.39 -6.84
C TYR A 10 -13.22 -8.53 -6.96
N ASP A 11 -12.50 -8.61 -8.08
CA ASP A 11 -11.40 -9.54 -8.25
C ASP A 11 -10.09 -8.89 -7.80
N SER A 12 -9.52 -9.38 -6.71
CA SER A 12 -8.27 -8.85 -6.15
C SER A 12 -7.11 -8.92 -7.13
N GLU A 13 -7.06 -9.94 -7.99
CA GLU A 13 -5.97 -10.10 -8.95
C GLU A 13 -6.11 -9.11 -10.11
N GLN A 14 -7.34 -8.88 -10.58
CA GLN A 14 -7.60 -7.86 -11.61
C GLN A 14 -7.23 -6.45 -11.10
N LEU A 15 -7.60 -6.14 -9.86
CA LEU A 15 -7.25 -4.85 -9.24
C LEU A 15 -5.73 -4.70 -9.05
N ARG A 16 -5.03 -5.76 -8.62
CA ARG A 16 -3.56 -5.79 -8.54
C ARG A 16 -2.91 -5.51 -9.90
N GLN A 17 -3.45 -6.10 -10.97
CA GLN A 17 -2.96 -5.85 -12.33
C GLN A 17 -3.15 -4.40 -12.74
N THR A 18 -4.29 -3.78 -12.42
CA THR A 18 -4.52 -2.35 -12.64
C THR A 18 -3.51 -1.49 -11.86
N LEU A 19 -3.26 -1.80 -10.59
CA LEU A 19 -2.24 -1.09 -9.79
C LEU A 19 -0.83 -1.21 -10.39
N SER A 20 -0.50 -2.37 -10.97
CA SER A 20 0.82 -2.65 -11.57
C SER A 20 1.06 -1.91 -12.89
N GLN A 21 0.05 -1.25 -13.46
CA GLN A 21 0.19 -0.49 -14.72
C GLN A 21 0.70 0.92 -14.50
N ASP A 22 0.68 1.39 -13.25
CA ASP A 22 1.18 2.72 -12.90
C ASP A 22 2.72 2.73 -12.92
N ASP A 23 3.33 3.77 -13.51
CA ASP A 23 4.76 3.84 -13.73
C ASP A 23 5.56 4.15 -12.45
N ALA A 24 4.90 4.56 -11.37
CA ALA A 24 5.49 4.68 -10.05
C ALA A 24 5.47 3.35 -9.27
N VAL A 25 4.80 2.32 -9.74
CA VAL A 25 4.72 1.02 -9.06
C VAL A 25 5.78 0.07 -9.62
N ILE A 26 6.84 -0.16 -8.84
CA ILE A 26 7.88 -1.17 -9.15
C ILE A 26 7.27 -2.57 -9.08
N SER A 27 6.49 -2.85 -8.02
CA SER A 27 5.77 -4.11 -7.90
C SER A 27 4.50 -3.96 -7.08
N ALA A 28 3.50 -4.78 -7.41
CA ALA A 28 2.27 -4.94 -6.63
C ALA A 28 2.01 -6.42 -6.34
N THR A 29 1.94 -6.76 -5.06
CA THR A 29 1.65 -8.12 -4.57
C THR A 29 0.27 -8.15 -3.93
N ASP A 30 -0.58 -9.09 -4.37
CA ASP A 30 -1.86 -9.36 -3.71
C ASP A 30 -1.63 -10.15 -2.42
N ILE A 31 -1.92 -9.51 -1.28
CA ILE A 31 -1.85 -10.10 0.06
C ILE A 31 -3.24 -10.23 0.69
N THR A 32 -4.30 -10.19 -0.11
CA THR A 32 -5.71 -10.23 0.34
C THR A 32 -6.00 -11.46 1.19
N LYS A 33 -5.39 -12.61 0.86
CA LYS A 33 -5.54 -13.85 1.64
C LYS A 33 -5.10 -13.69 3.10
N ALA A 34 -4.07 -12.87 3.38
CA ALA A 34 -3.57 -12.62 4.73
C ALA A 34 -4.56 -11.83 5.60
N THR A 35 -5.55 -11.18 4.99
CA THR A 35 -6.59 -10.46 5.76
C THR A 35 -7.48 -11.43 6.55
N GLY A 36 -7.70 -12.65 6.03
CA GLY A 36 -8.65 -13.63 6.56
C GLY A 36 -10.11 -13.17 6.49
N ARG A 37 -10.46 -12.27 5.55
CA ARG A 37 -11.78 -11.63 5.48
C ARG A 37 -12.32 -11.63 4.04
N GLU A 38 -13.64 -11.71 3.92
CA GLU A 38 -14.35 -11.65 2.62
C GLU A 38 -14.71 -10.21 2.20
N ASP A 39 -14.53 -9.25 3.12
CA ASP A 39 -14.92 -7.84 2.99
C ASP A 39 -13.71 -6.89 2.96
N ALA A 40 -12.52 -7.42 2.65
CA ALA A 40 -11.27 -6.68 2.63
C ALA A 40 -10.37 -7.12 1.48
N LEU A 41 -9.74 -6.16 0.82
CA LEU A 41 -8.64 -6.34 -0.12
C LEU A 41 -7.37 -5.82 0.56
N ALA A 42 -6.23 -6.42 0.23
CA ALA A 42 -4.95 -5.92 0.72
C ALA A 42 -3.83 -6.13 -0.30
N TYR A 43 -2.97 -5.13 -0.42
CA TYR A 43 -1.86 -5.12 -1.36
C TYR A 43 -0.58 -4.66 -0.67
N LYS A 44 0.55 -5.25 -1.06
CA LYS A 44 1.88 -4.69 -0.82
C LYS A 44 2.34 -4.04 -2.12
N LEU A 45 2.57 -2.75 -2.10
CA LEU A 45 3.15 -2.00 -3.20
C LEU A 45 4.60 -1.69 -2.88
N VAL A 46 5.45 -1.73 -3.90
CA VAL A 46 6.79 -1.15 -3.87
C VAL A 46 6.76 0.01 -4.85
N LEU A 47 6.93 1.23 -4.34
CA LEU A 47 6.87 2.45 -5.14
C LEU A 47 8.26 2.97 -5.47
N ASN A 48 8.41 3.55 -6.66
CA ASN A 48 9.64 4.22 -7.10
C ASN A 48 9.66 5.66 -6.52
N PRO A 49 10.63 6.01 -5.64
CA PRO A 49 10.71 7.32 -5.02
C PRO A 49 10.90 8.47 -6.01
N GLU A 50 11.67 8.28 -7.07
CA GLU A 50 11.90 9.34 -8.08
C GLU A 50 10.61 9.72 -8.81
N LYS A 51 9.77 8.72 -9.12
CA LYS A 51 8.45 8.92 -9.72
C LYS A 51 7.47 9.67 -8.80
N LEU A 52 7.68 9.54 -7.49
CA LEU A 52 6.96 10.28 -6.47
C LEU A 52 7.51 11.71 -6.26
N GLY A 53 8.62 12.06 -6.92
CA GLY A 53 9.32 13.34 -6.72
C GLY A 53 10.18 13.38 -5.45
N ILE A 54 10.49 12.23 -4.86
CA ILE A 54 11.38 12.09 -3.71
C ILE A 54 12.82 12.05 -4.22
N ASN A 55 13.69 12.85 -3.61
CA ASN A 55 15.10 12.93 -3.99
C ASN A 55 15.88 11.78 -3.36
N LEU A 56 16.43 10.86 -4.16
CA LEU A 56 17.18 9.70 -3.65
C LEU A 56 18.37 10.07 -2.78
N ASN A 57 18.95 11.26 -2.91
CA ASN A 57 20.03 11.70 -2.02
C ASN A 57 19.58 11.91 -0.56
N THR A 58 18.27 11.99 -0.32
CA THR A 58 17.69 12.03 1.02
C THR A 58 17.45 10.64 1.60
N ILE A 59 17.77 9.58 0.85
CA ILE A 59 17.62 8.19 1.24
C ILE A 59 19.02 7.61 1.36
N THR A 60 19.54 7.46 2.56
CA THR A 60 20.89 6.92 2.80
C THR A 60 20.83 5.47 3.29
N ASP A 61 21.66 4.62 2.68
CA ASP A 61 21.78 3.22 3.08
C ASP A 61 22.74 3.10 4.29
N GLY A 62 22.23 2.55 5.40
CA GLY A 62 23.00 2.19 6.60
C GLY A 62 23.01 3.21 7.74
N ASP A 63 22.55 2.77 8.92
CA ASP A 63 22.78 3.16 10.34
C ASP A 63 22.93 4.65 10.76
N LEU A 64 22.95 5.61 9.83
CA LEU A 64 23.08 7.04 10.06
C LEU A 64 22.09 7.79 9.17
N ALA A 65 20.86 7.83 9.67
CA ALA A 65 19.95 8.95 9.54
C ALA A 65 19.62 9.42 8.12
N ASP A 66 18.61 8.78 7.52
CA ASP A 66 17.48 9.63 7.13
C ASP A 66 17.07 10.37 8.41
N ASP A 67 17.11 11.69 8.40
CA ASP A 67 16.54 12.42 9.52
C ASP A 67 15.07 11.95 9.67
N GLU A 68 14.62 11.72 10.89
CA GLU A 68 13.30 11.14 11.16
C GLU A 68 12.18 11.97 10.48
N GLU A 69 12.35 13.28 10.38
CA GLU A 69 11.43 14.18 9.68
C GLU A 69 11.41 13.90 8.17
N THR A 70 12.58 13.75 7.54
CA THR A 70 12.70 13.38 6.11
C THR A 70 12.10 12.00 5.83
N PHE A 71 12.42 11.00 6.67
CA PHE A 71 11.84 9.66 6.53
C PHE A 71 10.31 9.73 6.60
N LEU A 72 9.77 10.35 7.64
CA LEU A 72 8.32 10.49 7.82
C LEU A 72 7.67 11.30 6.69
N ALA A 73 8.35 12.32 6.17
CA ALA A 73 7.89 13.08 5.01
C ALA A 73 7.81 12.21 3.74
N ASN A 74 8.84 11.42 3.46
CA ASN A 74 8.87 10.51 2.31
C ASN A 74 7.81 9.41 2.42
N MET A 75 7.62 8.83 3.61
CA MET A 75 6.55 7.86 3.88
C MET A 75 5.18 8.49 3.66
N LYS A 76 4.97 9.74 4.11
CA LYS A 76 3.70 10.44 3.92
C LYS A 76 3.40 10.75 2.45
N ILE A 77 4.39 11.18 1.68
CA ILE A 77 4.26 11.39 0.23
C ILE A 77 3.81 10.08 -0.44
N SER A 78 4.43 8.98 -0.05
CA SER A 78 4.14 7.63 -0.57
C SER A 78 2.73 7.17 -0.17
N ASP A 79 2.31 7.40 1.08
CA ASP A 79 0.95 7.11 1.55
C ASP A 79 -0.11 7.87 0.76
N ASP A 80 0.07 9.17 0.60
CA ASP A 80 -0.86 10.03 -0.13
C ASP A 80 -0.95 9.62 -1.61
N TYR A 81 0.17 9.23 -2.21
CA TYR A 81 0.20 8.74 -3.59
C TYR A 81 -0.53 7.40 -3.73
N ALA A 82 -0.14 6.39 -2.96
CA ALA A 82 -0.74 5.06 -3.02
C ALA A 82 -2.24 5.12 -2.70
N LYS A 83 -2.66 6.01 -1.81
CA LYS A 83 -4.08 6.23 -1.54
C LYS A 83 -4.83 6.74 -2.77
N LYS A 84 -4.32 7.78 -3.45
CA LYS A 84 -4.92 8.29 -4.70
C LYS A 84 -4.95 7.22 -5.80
N LEU A 85 -3.86 6.47 -5.93
CA LEU A 85 -3.79 5.36 -6.88
C LEU A 85 -4.89 4.32 -6.58
N CYS A 86 -5.08 3.95 -5.32
CA CYS A 86 -6.12 3.01 -4.91
C CYS A 86 -7.54 3.58 -5.05
N GLU A 87 -7.73 4.88 -4.84
CA GLU A 87 -9.01 5.56 -5.11
C GLU A 87 -9.41 5.44 -6.59
N SER A 88 -8.42 5.42 -7.50
CA SER A 88 -8.66 5.27 -8.94
C SER A 88 -9.24 3.90 -9.33
N LEU A 89 -9.12 2.89 -8.47
CA LEU A 89 -9.74 1.56 -8.65
C LEU A 89 -11.26 1.60 -8.57
N ASN A 90 -11.86 2.68 -8.04
CA ASN A 90 -13.31 2.84 -7.91
C ASN A 90 -13.99 1.66 -7.19
N VAL A 91 -13.39 1.20 -6.10
CA VAL A 91 -14.01 0.23 -5.20
C VAL A 91 -15.11 0.94 -4.41
N ASN A 92 -16.36 0.54 -4.62
CA ASN A 92 -17.52 1.21 -4.05
C ASN A 92 -17.68 0.84 -2.57
N TYR A 93 -18.19 1.79 -1.79
CA TYR A 93 -18.50 1.58 -0.38
C TYR A 93 -17.29 1.08 0.43
N SER A 94 -16.09 1.53 0.10
CA SER A 94 -14.87 1.15 0.81
C SER A 94 -14.21 2.32 1.52
N LEU A 95 -13.43 2.00 2.55
CA LEU A 95 -12.39 2.89 3.08
C LEU A 95 -11.02 2.33 2.68
N ILE A 96 -10.12 3.23 2.31
CA ILE A 96 -8.75 2.92 1.94
C ILE A 96 -7.85 3.44 3.06
N GLU A 97 -7.01 2.56 3.58
CA GLU A 97 -5.95 2.88 4.54
C GLU A 97 -4.63 2.43 3.94
N VAL A 98 -3.63 3.30 4.01
CA VAL A 98 -2.29 3.07 3.48
C VAL A 98 -1.28 3.29 4.59
N PHE A 99 -0.21 2.52 4.58
CA PHE A 99 0.91 2.69 5.49
C PHE A 99 2.24 2.31 4.82
N SER A 100 3.10 3.30 4.63
CA SER A 100 4.46 3.16 4.12
C SER A 100 5.40 2.84 5.28
N ALA A 101 6.13 1.74 5.16
CA ALA A 101 6.79 1.08 6.27
C ALA A 101 8.30 1.33 6.30
N ARG A 102 8.95 1.17 5.15
CA ARG A 102 10.41 1.17 5.02
C ARG A 102 10.82 1.39 3.57
N TYR A 103 12.08 1.73 3.37
CA TYR A 103 12.72 1.57 2.06
C TYR A 103 13.00 0.11 1.77
N ASP A 104 12.99 -0.23 0.48
CA ASP A 104 13.40 -1.51 -0.07
C ASP A 104 14.71 -1.30 -0.84
N TYR A 105 15.80 -1.87 -0.30
CA TYR A 105 17.13 -1.85 -0.92
C TYR A 105 17.49 -3.20 -1.57
N GLU A 106 16.58 -4.19 -1.52
CA GLU A 106 16.86 -5.53 -2.07
C GLU A 106 16.68 -5.59 -3.60
N SER A 107 15.94 -4.63 -4.17
CA SER A 107 15.80 -4.46 -5.61
C SER A 107 16.98 -3.72 -6.24
N GLU A 108 17.13 -3.84 -7.57
CA GLU A 108 18.13 -3.07 -8.35
C GLU A 108 17.94 -1.54 -8.21
N GLU A 109 16.74 -1.11 -7.82
CA GLU A 109 16.36 0.28 -7.54
C GLU A 109 15.88 0.41 -6.08
N ILE A 110 16.09 1.58 -5.47
CA ILE A 110 15.52 1.89 -4.14
C ILE A 110 14.01 1.99 -4.28
N GLY A 111 13.26 1.21 -3.49
CA GLY A 111 11.81 1.26 -3.41
C GLY A 111 11.30 1.78 -2.07
N ILE A 112 10.00 2.10 -2.00
CA ILE A 112 9.28 2.31 -0.73
C ILE A 112 8.19 1.25 -0.60
N VAL A 113 8.24 0.49 0.49
CA VAL A 113 7.24 -0.55 0.78
C VAL A 113 6.01 0.09 1.40
N CYS A 114 4.87 0.01 0.70
CA CYS A 114 3.57 0.49 1.15
C CYS A 114 2.59 -0.67 1.32
N LEU A 115 1.93 -0.73 2.47
CA LEU A 115 0.75 -1.57 2.65
C LEU A 115 -0.51 -0.81 2.36
N VAL A 116 -1.44 -1.48 1.69
CA VAL A 116 -2.78 -0.97 1.42
C VAL A 116 -3.80 -1.95 1.99
N SER A 117 -4.82 -1.41 2.66
CA SER A 117 -6.08 -2.12 2.88
C SER A 117 -7.25 -1.34 2.29
N ILE A 118 -8.11 -2.04 1.57
CA ILE A 118 -9.39 -1.52 1.08
C ILE A 118 -10.46 -2.38 1.73
N MET A 119 -11.31 -1.80 2.57
CA MET A 119 -12.29 -2.57 3.36
C MET A 119 -13.68 -1.98 3.21
N TYR A 120 -14.71 -2.85 3.22
CA TYR A 120 -16.10 -2.41 3.19
C TYR A 120 -16.41 -1.44 4.34
N ILE A 121 -17.06 -0.31 4.02
CA ILE A 121 -17.13 0.87 4.89
C ILE A 121 -17.76 0.61 6.27
N GLU A 122 -18.73 -0.31 6.36
CA GLU A 122 -19.40 -0.61 7.63
C GLU A 122 -18.48 -1.33 8.62
N THR A 123 -17.64 -2.23 8.13
CA THR A 123 -16.69 -2.99 8.94
C THR A 123 -15.37 -2.25 9.13
N ALA A 124 -14.95 -1.51 8.10
CA ALA A 124 -13.73 -0.70 8.09
C ALA A 124 -13.64 0.26 9.26
N ARG A 125 -14.73 1.00 9.55
CA ARG A 125 -14.80 1.98 10.66
C ARG A 125 -14.41 1.40 12.02
N LYS A 126 -14.57 0.09 12.22
CA LYS A 126 -14.28 -0.61 13.48
C LYS A 126 -12.99 -1.42 13.43
N LYS A 127 -12.64 -1.98 12.26
CA LYS A 127 -11.64 -3.06 12.16
C LYS A 127 -10.44 -2.73 11.26
N GLN A 128 -10.48 -1.66 10.47
CA GLN A 128 -9.43 -1.40 9.48
C GLN A 128 -8.06 -1.16 10.12
N LYS A 129 -8.01 -0.40 11.22
CA LYS A 129 -6.75 -0.18 11.98
C LYS A 129 -6.18 -1.47 12.54
N ASP A 130 -7.02 -2.38 13.03
CA ASP A 130 -6.59 -3.69 13.51
C ASP A 130 -6.08 -4.56 12.36
N LEU A 131 -6.77 -4.55 11.22
CA LEU A 131 -6.30 -5.23 10.01
C LEU A 131 -4.93 -4.72 9.59
N MET A 132 -4.73 -3.40 9.50
CA MET A 132 -3.44 -2.83 9.10
C MET A 132 -2.31 -3.23 10.05
N LYS A 133 -2.53 -3.22 11.37
CA LYS A 133 -1.54 -3.71 12.34
C LYS A 133 -1.16 -5.16 12.10
N ARG A 134 -2.14 -6.02 11.79
CA ARG A 134 -1.90 -7.44 11.48
C ARG A 134 -1.16 -7.62 10.15
N LEU A 135 -1.49 -6.85 9.13
CA LEU A 135 -0.78 -6.88 7.85
C LEU A 135 0.67 -6.42 8.03
N PHE A 136 0.89 -5.34 8.79
CA PHE A 136 2.23 -4.81 9.08
C PHE A 136 3.11 -5.83 9.81
N ALA A 137 2.58 -6.53 10.81
CA ALA A 137 3.30 -7.56 11.54
C ALA A 137 3.71 -8.77 10.66
N ASN A 138 3.09 -8.92 9.49
CA ASN A 138 3.38 -9.98 8.52
C ASN A 138 4.15 -9.47 7.29
N ILE A 139 4.63 -8.22 7.29
CA ILE A 139 5.60 -7.77 6.30
C ILE A 139 6.94 -8.39 6.69
N GLU A 140 7.36 -9.39 5.92
CA GLU A 140 8.77 -9.78 5.83
C GLU A 140 9.52 -8.76 4.98
#